data_AF-A0A4E0QR37-F1
#
_entry.id   AF-A0A4E0QR37-F1
#
_cell.length_a   1.000
_cell.length_b   1.000
_cell.length_c   1.000
_cell.angle_alpha   90.00
_cell.angle_beta   90.00
_cell.angle_gamma   90.00
#
_symmetry.space_group_name_H-M   'P 1'
#
loop_
_entity.id
_entity.type
_entity.pdbx_description
1 polymer ?
#
loop_
_entity_poly.entity_id
_entity_poly.type
_entity_poly.pdbx_seq_one_letter_code
_entity_poly.pdbx_strand_id
1 'polypeptide(L)'
;MELHFYPGQKLLVVKDSHNIQHPFDAWGGPSTTGNDPHMKPIPTTAGTYIIASTGPYSTQTWSWSKIKWGTKLKDMPHKKDVWYQLSSGKWGSVKKDIGINRTEIMKRYYELYSKNVVPKKWVFNDFGPIAIRYFKDINGNRMLDKNERLSGEMIHTTPENEAQSQSGNTVTLAESHGCIHVKPKDRNKLHTMGAFKSGTTFIVHKYSERL
;
A
#
# COMPACT_ATOMS: atom_id res chain seq x y z
N MET A 1 11.96 17.42 -9.31
CA MET A 1 12.06 15.98 -8.96
C MET A 1 10.78 15.31 -9.43
N GLU A 2 10.93 14.17 -10.08
CA GLU A 2 9.85 13.39 -10.66
C GLU A 2 10.04 11.92 -10.29
N LEU A 3 8.94 11.19 -10.13
CA LEU A 3 8.92 9.76 -9.90
C LEU A 3 8.39 9.08 -11.16
N HIS A 4 9.14 8.12 -11.70
CA HIS A 4 8.75 7.40 -12.91
C HIS A 4 8.60 5.92 -12.62
N PHE A 5 7.48 5.33 -13.02
CA PHE A 5 7.24 3.90 -12.94
C PHE A 5 7.16 3.29 -14.34
N TYR A 6 8.02 2.30 -14.59
CA TYR A 6 8.07 1.53 -15.82
C TYR A 6 7.53 0.12 -15.53
N PRO A 7 6.22 -0.11 -15.70
CA PRO A 7 5.59 -1.35 -15.26
C PRO A 7 6.11 -2.59 -16.00
N GLY A 8 6.46 -2.45 -17.29
CA GLY A 8 7.05 -3.55 -18.08
C GLY A 8 8.45 -3.98 -17.63
N GLN A 9 9.18 -3.11 -16.93
CA GLN A 9 10.50 -3.40 -16.35
C GLN A 9 10.45 -3.64 -14.84
N LYS A 10 9.26 -3.54 -14.23
CA LYS A 10 9.06 -3.66 -12.78
C LYS A 10 9.97 -2.71 -11.99
N LEU A 11 10.02 -1.46 -12.47
CA LEU A 11 11.06 -0.51 -12.10
C LEU A 11 10.48 0.87 -11.76
N LEU A 12 10.88 1.39 -10.61
CA LEU A 12 10.57 2.74 -10.14
C LEU A 12 11.86 3.56 -10.04
N VAL A 13 11.82 4.81 -10.49
CA VAL A 13 13.00 5.66 -10.65
C VAL A 13 12.70 7.07 -10.21
N VAL A 14 13.62 7.69 -9.49
CA VAL A 14 13.55 9.13 -9.17
C VAL A 14 14.42 9.89 -10.16
N LYS A 15 13.85 10.86 -10.87
CA LYS A 15 14.61 11.79 -11.73
C LYS A 15 14.67 13.17 -11.07
N ASP A 16 15.87 13.72 -10.98
CA ASP A 16 16.08 15.14 -10.69
C ASP A 16 16.65 15.86 -11.91
N SER A 17 16.90 17.17 -11.81
CA SER A 17 17.31 18.00 -12.96
C SER A 17 18.68 17.62 -13.55
N HIS A 18 19.45 16.75 -12.90
CA HIS A 18 20.80 16.41 -13.32
C HIS A 18 21.07 14.92 -13.43
N ASN A 19 20.30 14.04 -12.77
CA ASN A 19 20.56 12.59 -12.76
C ASN A 19 19.29 11.73 -12.61
N ILE A 20 19.39 10.52 -13.16
CA ILE A 20 18.54 9.38 -12.81
C ILE A 20 19.08 8.80 -11.49
N GLN A 21 18.32 8.90 -10.41
CA GLN A 21 18.68 8.32 -9.13
C GLN A 21 18.10 6.91 -8.98
N HIS A 22 19.00 5.99 -8.61
CA HIS A 22 18.81 4.60 -8.16
C HIS A 22 17.52 3.88 -8.61
N PRO A 23 17.62 2.84 -9.44
CA PRO A 23 16.46 2.00 -9.74
C PRO A 23 15.96 1.28 -8.48
N PHE A 24 14.64 1.27 -8.28
CA PHE A 24 13.95 0.53 -7.22
C PHE A 24 13.03 -0.51 -7.82
N ASP A 25 13.05 -1.73 -7.29
CA ASP A 25 12.10 -2.77 -7.71
C ASP A 25 10.68 -2.36 -7.31
N ALA A 26 9.77 -2.37 -8.28
CA ALA A 26 8.37 -2.04 -8.06
C ALA A 26 7.47 -2.83 -9.00
N TRP A 27 6.39 -3.41 -8.48
CA TRP A 27 5.53 -4.32 -9.23
C TRP A 27 4.12 -3.74 -9.32
N GLY A 28 3.69 -3.45 -10.54
CA GLY A 28 2.34 -2.97 -10.84
C GLY A 28 1.36 -4.12 -11.03
N GLY A 29 0.23 -3.83 -11.67
CA GLY A 29 -0.62 -4.85 -12.24
C GLY A 29 0.06 -5.61 -13.39
N PRO A 30 -0.57 -6.68 -13.90
CA PRO A 30 -0.10 -7.40 -15.09
C PRO A 30 -0.25 -6.56 -16.38
N SER A 31 0.47 -6.89 -17.44
CA SER A 31 0.33 -6.21 -18.74
C SER A 31 -1.02 -6.47 -19.43
N THR A 32 -1.74 -7.50 -19.01
CA THR A 32 -3.05 -7.90 -19.52
C THR A 32 -3.99 -8.21 -18.37
N THR A 33 -5.27 -7.90 -18.53
CA THR A 33 -6.28 -8.23 -17.52
C THR A 33 -6.33 -9.73 -17.27
N GLY A 34 -6.25 -10.14 -16.00
CA GLY A 34 -6.35 -11.53 -15.60
C GLY A 34 -7.79 -12.00 -15.36
N ASN A 35 -7.92 -13.29 -15.06
CA ASN A 35 -9.21 -13.98 -14.87
C ASN A 35 -9.52 -14.32 -13.41
N ASP A 36 -8.93 -13.62 -12.45
CA ASP A 36 -9.25 -13.84 -11.03
C ASP A 36 -10.75 -13.55 -10.77
N PRO A 37 -11.49 -14.50 -10.16
CA PRO A 37 -12.94 -14.40 -9.98
C PRO A 37 -13.36 -13.44 -8.87
N HIS A 38 -12.46 -13.05 -7.96
CA HIS A 38 -12.74 -12.14 -6.84
C HIS A 38 -12.47 -10.68 -7.23
N MET A 39 -11.34 -10.42 -7.87
CA MET A 39 -11.03 -9.12 -8.46
C MET A 39 -10.10 -9.33 -9.64
N LYS A 40 -10.52 -8.92 -10.83
CA LYS A 40 -9.67 -9.08 -12.02
C LYS A 40 -8.42 -8.20 -11.87
N PRO A 41 -7.20 -8.75 -11.91
CA PRO A 41 -6.01 -7.92 -11.93
C PRO A 41 -5.98 -7.17 -13.25
N ILE A 42 -5.81 -5.85 -13.18
CA ILE A 42 -5.79 -4.95 -14.34
C ILE A 42 -4.40 -4.32 -14.49
N PRO A 43 -4.00 -3.92 -15.70
CA PRO A 43 -2.79 -3.14 -15.89
C PRO A 43 -2.79 -1.86 -15.06
N THR A 44 -1.62 -1.51 -14.51
CA THR A 44 -1.46 -0.20 -13.87
C THR A 44 -1.66 0.89 -14.91
N THR A 45 -2.49 1.87 -14.60
CA THR A 45 -2.93 2.88 -15.54
C THR A 45 -1.79 3.84 -15.89
N ALA A 46 -1.37 3.85 -17.16
CA ALA A 46 -0.37 4.79 -17.65
C ALA A 46 -0.91 6.24 -17.63
N GLY A 47 -0.02 7.19 -17.32
CA GLY A 47 -0.36 8.62 -17.29
C GLY A 47 0.56 9.45 -16.41
N THR A 48 0.30 10.75 -16.41
CA THR A 48 0.95 11.71 -15.52
C THR A 48 -0.01 12.07 -14.39
N TYR A 49 0.51 12.00 -13.18
CA TYR A 49 -0.20 12.18 -11.92
C TYR A 49 0.60 13.10 -11.00
N ILE A 50 -0.06 13.54 -9.92
CA ILE A 50 0.54 14.29 -8.83
C ILE A 50 0.35 13.53 -7.54
N ILE A 51 1.42 13.35 -6.76
CA ILE A 51 1.33 12.80 -5.41
C ILE A 51 0.49 13.75 -4.55
N ALA A 52 -0.62 13.27 -4.02
CA ALA A 52 -1.50 14.06 -3.15
C ALA A 52 -1.07 13.97 -1.69
N SER A 53 -0.92 12.74 -1.19
CA SER A 53 -0.72 12.49 0.24
C SER A 53 -0.10 11.12 0.50
N THR A 54 0.48 10.98 1.69
CA THR A 54 0.99 9.72 2.22
C THR A 54 0.41 9.46 3.59
N GLY A 55 0.17 8.19 3.93
CA GLY A 55 -0.19 7.80 5.28
C GLY A 55 -0.98 6.49 5.37
N PRO A 56 -1.41 6.10 6.58
CA PRO A 56 -2.18 4.88 6.77
C PRO A 56 -3.55 4.97 6.07
N TYR A 57 -3.83 3.99 5.22
CA TYR A 57 -5.08 3.90 4.47
C TYR A 57 -5.98 2.79 5.02
N SER A 58 -7.28 2.91 4.78
CA SER A 58 -8.28 1.89 5.09
C SER A 58 -9.40 1.97 4.06
N THR A 59 -9.98 0.83 3.71
CA THR A 59 -11.11 0.72 2.78
C THR A 59 -12.23 -0.13 3.37
N GLN A 60 -13.47 0.11 2.95
CA GLN A 60 -14.61 -0.71 3.33
C GLN A 60 -14.74 -1.99 2.49
N THR A 61 -14.01 -2.09 1.38
CA THR A 61 -14.10 -3.21 0.43
C THR A 61 -13.53 -4.51 1.01
N TRP A 62 -12.37 -4.45 1.66
CA TRP A 62 -11.62 -5.63 2.11
C TRP A 62 -11.62 -5.70 3.63
N SER A 63 -12.12 -6.79 4.21
CA SER A 63 -12.28 -6.93 5.67
C SER A 63 -10.98 -6.67 6.44
N TRP A 64 -9.84 -7.21 5.98
CA TRP A 64 -8.53 -7.02 6.63
C TRP A 64 -7.97 -5.61 6.51
N SER A 65 -8.48 -4.82 5.55
CA SER A 65 -8.05 -3.44 5.28
C SER A 65 -9.04 -2.38 5.79
N LYS A 66 -10.05 -2.77 6.57
CA LYS A 66 -10.97 -1.83 7.25
C LYS A 66 -10.33 -1.10 8.43
N ILE A 67 -9.33 -1.71 9.06
CA ILE A 67 -8.58 -1.12 10.18
C ILE A 67 -7.22 -0.63 9.65
N LYS A 68 -6.87 0.61 9.94
CA LYS A 68 -5.58 1.19 9.54
C LYS A 68 -4.42 0.41 10.17
N TRP A 69 -3.34 0.22 9.41
CA TRP A 69 -2.11 -0.33 9.94
C TRP A 69 -1.61 0.47 11.15
N GLY A 70 -1.06 -0.23 12.14
CA GLY A 70 -0.51 0.36 13.36
C GLY A 70 -1.54 0.68 14.45
N THR A 71 -2.85 0.53 14.17
CA THR A 71 -3.92 0.71 15.16
C THR A 71 -3.70 -0.20 16.35
N LYS A 72 -3.76 0.33 17.58
CA LYS A 72 -3.54 -0.47 18.79
C LYS A 72 -4.61 -1.54 18.94
N LEU A 73 -4.19 -2.73 19.37
CA LEU A 73 -5.06 -3.85 19.66
C LEU A 73 -5.02 -4.22 21.14
N LYS A 74 -6.14 -4.75 21.61
CA LYS A 74 -6.32 -5.30 22.96
C LYS A 74 -6.91 -6.70 22.84
N ASP A 75 -6.17 -7.69 23.33
CA ASP A 75 -6.65 -9.07 23.37
C ASP A 75 -7.79 -9.23 24.40
N MET A 76 -8.88 -9.89 24.01
CA MET A 76 -10.07 -10.12 24.83
C MET A 76 -10.45 -11.62 24.82
N PRO A 77 -9.63 -12.50 25.43
CA PRO A 77 -9.77 -13.95 25.30
C PRO A 77 -11.12 -14.48 25.84
N HIS A 78 -11.61 -13.95 26.96
CA HIS A 78 -12.91 -14.35 27.54
C HIS A 78 -14.09 -14.00 26.62
N LYS A 79 -13.93 -13.04 25.70
CA LYS A 79 -14.92 -12.67 24.70
C LYS A 79 -14.69 -13.36 23.36
N LYS A 80 -13.63 -14.17 23.23
CA LYS A 80 -13.15 -14.76 21.97
C LYS A 80 -13.00 -13.70 20.86
N ASP A 81 -12.48 -12.54 21.24
CA ASP A 81 -12.44 -11.33 20.41
C ASP A 81 -11.12 -10.59 20.58
N VAL A 82 -10.86 -9.64 19.68
CA VAL A 82 -9.80 -8.64 19.77
C VAL A 82 -10.45 -7.28 19.60
N TRP A 83 -10.06 -6.33 20.43
CA TRP A 83 -10.54 -4.95 20.31
C TRP A 83 -9.49 -4.06 19.68
N TYR A 84 -9.93 -3.05 18.94
CA TYR A 84 -9.06 -2.08 18.29
C TYR A 84 -9.39 -0.66 18.73
N GLN A 85 -8.38 0.20 18.80
CA GLN A 85 -8.56 1.58 19.23
C GLN A 85 -9.17 2.43 18.09
N LEU A 86 -10.33 3.03 18.36
CA LEU A 86 -10.99 3.99 17.48
C LEU A 86 -10.29 5.36 17.56
N SER A 87 -10.52 6.22 16.58
CA SER A 87 -10.01 7.60 16.58
C SER A 87 -10.47 8.42 17.80
N SER A 88 -11.63 8.09 18.36
CA SER A 88 -12.15 8.67 19.60
C SER A 88 -11.42 8.21 20.86
N GLY A 89 -10.44 7.31 20.75
CA GLY A 89 -9.72 6.70 21.88
C GLY A 89 -10.46 5.52 22.52
N LYS A 90 -11.75 5.32 22.20
CA LYS A 90 -12.54 4.16 22.65
C LYS A 90 -12.08 2.86 21.97
N TRP A 91 -12.54 1.73 22.51
CA TRP A 91 -12.27 0.41 21.94
C TRP A 91 -13.48 -0.11 21.16
N GLY A 92 -13.27 -0.54 19.92
CA GLY A 92 -14.23 -1.25 19.06
C GLY A 92 -13.94 -2.75 18.99
N SER A 93 -14.90 -3.56 18.55
CA SER A 93 -14.79 -5.02 18.49
C SER A 93 -14.46 -5.46 17.07
N VAL A 94 -13.31 -6.09 16.86
CA VAL A 94 -12.92 -6.56 15.52
C VAL A 94 -13.93 -7.58 15.00
N LYS A 95 -14.37 -8.51 15.85
CA LYS A 95 -15.36 -9.51 15.47
C LYS A 95 -16.70 -8.90 15.07
N LYS A 96 -17.21 -7.94 15.84
CA LYS A 96 -18.50 -7.30 15.55
C LYS A 96 -18.42 -6.40 14.31
N ASP A 97 -17.36 -5.60 14.21
CA ASP A 97 -17.30 -4.49 13.27
C ASP A 97 -16.81 -4.93 11.88
N ILE A 98 -15.95 -5.96 11.81
CA ILE A 98 -15.38 -6.45 10.54
C ILE A 98 -15.46 -7.97 10.36
N GLY A 99 -16.10 -8.70 11.28
CA GLY A 99 -16.39 -10.14 11.13
C GLY A 99 -15.21 -11.08 11.42
N ILE A 100 -14.05 -10.57 11.82
CA ILE A 100 -12.83 -11.36 12.01
C ILE A 100 -12.67 -11.71 13.49
N ASN A 101 -12.53 -12.99 13.81
CA ASN A 101 -12.39 -13.46 15.18
C ASN A 101 -10.93 -13.56 15.66
N ARG A 102 -10.75 -13.74 16.97
CA ARG A 102 -9.43 -13.83 17.62
C ARG A 102 -8.54 -14.94 17.04
N THR A 103 -9.10 -16.11 16.75
CA THR A 103 -8.34 -17.25 16.21
C THR A 103 -7.82 -16.95 14.81
N GLU A 104 -8.63 -16.31 13.96
CA GLU A 104 -8.21 -15.87 12.62
C GLU A 104 -7.07 -14.86 12.69
N ILE A 105 -7.15 -13.90 13.62
CA ILE A 105 -6.08 -12.91 13.85
C ILE A 105 -4.78 -13.59 14.27
N MET A 106 -4.83 -14.52 15.22
CA MET A 106 -3.65 -15.26 15.68
C MET A 106 -3.06 -16.13 14.59
N LYS A 107 -3.90 -16.84 13.83
CA LYS A 107 -3.48 -17.65 12.68
C LYS A 107 -2.76 -16.79 11.64
N ARG A 108 -3.36 -15.66 11.26
CA ARG A 108 -2.76 -14.74 10.28
C ARG A 108 -1.46 -14.13 10.79
N TYR A 109 -1.37 -13.81 12.08
CA TYR A 109 -0.13 -13.31 12.69
C TYR A 109 0.96 -14.38 12.73
N TYR A 110 0.60 -15.64 12.98
CA TYR A 110 1.52 -16.76 12.91
C TYR A 110 2.03 -17.00 11.49
N GLU A 111 1.16 -16.94 10.47
CA GLU A 111 1.57 -17.07 9.07
C GLU A 111 2.58 -16.00 8.65
N LEU A 112 2.38 -14.75 9.11
CA LEU A 112 3.25 -13.63 8.74
C LEU A 112 4.54 -13.56 9.57
N TYR A 113 4.45 -13.79 10.88
CA TYR A 113 5.54 -13.50 11.83
C TYR A 113 5.98 -14.71 12.67
N SER A 114 5.43 -15.90 12.43
CA SER A 114 5.68 -17.14 13.19
C SER A 114 5.46 -17.00 14.70
N LYS A 115 4.51 -16.14 15.09
CA LYS A 115 4.16 -15.86 16.49
C LYS A 115 2.70 -16.19 16.78
N ASN A 116 2.46 -17.13 17.68
CA ASN A 116 1.11 -17.57 18.04
C ASN A 116 0.53 -16.71 19.18
N VAL A 117 0.34 -15.42 18.94
CA VAL A 117 -0.23 -14.45 19.90
C VAL A 117 -1.08 -13.42 19.16
N VAL A 118 -1.93 -12.68 19.89
CA VAL A 118 -2.56 -11.47 19.32
C VAL A 118 -1.50 -10.36 19.23
N PRO A 119 -1.29 -9.74 18.06
CA PRO A 119 -0.33 -8.65 17.95
C PRO A 119 -0.79 -7.42 18.74
N LYS A 120 0.15 -6.59 19.19
CA LYS A 120 -0.15 -5.34 19.92
C LYS A 120 -0.76 -4.25 19.02
N LYS A 121 -0.58 -4.38 17.70
CA LYS A 121 -1.05 -3.43 16.68
C LYS A 121 -1.57 -4.20 15.46
N TRP A 122 -2.51 -3.59 14.74
CA TRP A 122 -3.02 -4.12 13.48
C TRP A 122 -1.93 -4.05 12.40
N VAL A 123 -1.60 -5.20 11.79
CA VAL A 123 -0.52 -5.34 10.78
C VAL A 123 -0.98 -6.15 9.55
N PHE A 124 -2.30 -6.19 9.32
CA PHE A 124 -2.91 -7.05 8.30
C PHE A 124 -3.53 -6.26 7.15
N ASN A 125 -3.37 -4.94 7.15
CA ASN A 125 -3.94 -4.08 6.12
C ASN A 125 -3.12 -4.19 4.83
N ASP A 126 -3.79 -4.49 3.72
CA ASP A 126 -3.18 -4.77 2.42
C ASP A 126 -2.41 -3.58 1.84
N PHE A 127 -2.67 -2.38 2.34
CA PHE A 127 -2.02 -1.12 1.94
C PHE A 127 -0.84 -0.73 2.84
N GLY A 128 -0.41 -1.64 3.73
CA GLY A 128 0.77 -1.44 4.56
C GLY A 128 0.66 -0.27 5.55
N PRO A 129 1.78 0.12 6.18
CA PRO A 129 1.82 1.27 7.09
C PRO A 129 1.65 2.63 6.37
N ILE A 130 1.99 2.70 5.09
CA ILE A 130 1.98 3.92 4.29
C ILE A 130 1.47 3.59 2.88
N ALA A 131 0.32 4.15 2.54
CA ALA A 131 -0.16 4.23 1.17
C ALA A 131 0.17 5.62 0.60
N ILE A 132 0.71 5.66 -0.61
CA ILE A 132 1.00 6.88 -1.35
C ILE A 132 -0.13 7.05 -2.37
N ARG A 133 -0.90 8.13 -2.20
CA ARG A 133 -2.07 8.43 -3.01
C ARG A 133 -1.74 9.54 -4.00
N TYR A 134 -2.25 9.42 -5.21
CA TYR A 134 -2.03 10.36 -6.30
C TYR A 134 -3.33 10.60 -7.07
N PHE A 135 -3.36 11.67 -7.86
CA PHE A 135 -4.50 12.06 -8.70
C PHE A 135 -4.00 12.54 -10.06
N LYS A 136 -4.88 12.52 -11.04
CA LYS A 136 -4.61 13.11 -12.35
C LYS A 136 -4.93 14.60 -12.28
N ASP A 137 -3.92 15.43 -12.51
CA ASP A 137 -4.08 16.88 -12.60
C ASP A 137 -4.65 17.24 -13.98
N ILE A 138 -5.88 17.71 -14.01
CA ILE A 138 -6.61 18.02 -15.25
C ILE A 138 -6.54 19.50 -15.60
N ASN A 139 -6.11 20.37 -14.68
CA ASN A 139 -6.12 21.82 -14.87
C ASN A 139 -4.71 22.46 -14.77
N GLY A 140 -3.70 21.67 -14.42
CA GLY A 140 -2.29 22.05 -14.38
C GLY A 140 -1.83 22.76 -13.10
N ASN A 141 -2.69 22.88 -12.08
CA ASN A 141 -2.37 23.60 -10.85
C ASN A 141 -1.73 22.74 -9.76
N ARG A 142 -1.60 21.42 -10.00
CA ARG A 142 -1.00 20.43 -9.09
C ARG A 142 -1.68 20.31 -7.73
N MET A 143 -2.91 20.78 -7.60
CA MET A 143 -3.71 20.73 -6.38
C MET A 143 -4.93 19.86 -6.62
N LEU A 144 -5.22 18.93 -5.71
CA LEU A 144 -6.43 18.13 -5.78
C LEU A 144 -7.66 19.02 -5.53
N ASP A 145 -8.31 19.47 -6.59
CA ASP A 145 -9.47 20.36 -6.49
C ASP A 145 -10.54 20.13 -7.56
N LYS A 146 -11.66 20.85 -7.38
CA LYS A 146 -12.81 20.86 -8.30
C LYS A 146 -13.34 19.45 -8.60
N ASN A 147 -13.09 18.96 -9.82
CA ASN A 147 -13.63 17.71 -10.36
C ASN A 147 -12.59 16.57 -10.34
N GLU A 148 -11.40 16.81 -9.82
CA GLU A 148 -10.36 15.80 -9.71
C GLU A 148 -10.64 14.83 -8.58
N ARG A 149 -10.15 13.60 -8.75
CA ARG A 149 -10.32 12.53 -7.77
C ARG A 149 -9.01 11.79 -7.58
N LEU A 150 -8.80 11.34 -6.36
CA LEU A 150 -7.71 10.42 -6.06
C LEU A 150 -7.88 9.14 -6.87
N SER A 151 -6.78 8.65 -7.42
CA SER A 151 -6.72 7.34 -8.05
C SER A 151 -7.14 6.26 -7.05
N GLY A 152 -7.79 5.22 -7.56
CA GLY A 152 -8.01 3.98 -6.81
C GLY A 152 -6.72 3.18 -6.65
N GLU A 153 -5.76 3.36 -7.56
CA GLU A 153 -4.43 2.77 -7.49
C GLU A 153 -3.54 3.57 -6.53
N MET A 154 -2.66 2.88 -5.81
CA MET A 154 -1.74 3.48 -4.82
C MET A 154 -0.37 2.82 -4.92
N ILE A 155 0.68 3.53 -4.49
CA ILE A 155 1.97 2.89 -4.21
C ILE A 155 1.97 2.47 -2.74
N HIS A 156 2.26 1.20 -2.45
CA HIS A 156 2.28 0.69 -1.07
C HIS A 156 3.12 -0.58 -0.92
N THR A 157 3.25 -1.06 0.31
CA THR A 157 3.74 -2.41 0.62
C THR A 157 2.57 -3.32 0.98
N THR A 158 2.77 -4.63 0.97
CA THR A 158 1.80 -5.61 1.50
C THR A 158 2.16 -6.08 2.92
N PRO A 159 1.22 -6.69 3.67
CA PRO A 159 1.50 -7.32 4.96
C PRO A 159 2.65 -8.33 4.92
N GLU A 160 2.71 -9.17 3.89
CA GLU A 160 3.77 -10.16 3.67
C GLU A 160 5.13 -9.49 3.51
N ASN A 161 5.20 -8.42 2.70
CA ASN A 161 6.46 -7.72 2.47
C ASN A 161 6.98 -7.04 3.74
N GLU A 162 6.10 -6.44 4.53
CA GLU A 162 6.45 -5.88 5.84
C GLU A 162 6.96 -6.96 6.80
N ALA A 163 6.28 -8.10 6.86
CA ALA A 163 6.65 -9.20 7.73
C ALA A 163 7.99 -9.85 7.32
N GLN A 164 8.20 -10.05 6.02
CA GLN A 164 9.48 -10.50 5.45
C GLN A 164 10.61 -9.55 5.84
N SER A 165 10.43 -8.24 5.59
CA SER A 165 11.42 -7.22 5.91
C SER A 165 11.73 -7.15 7.40
N GLN A 166 10.71 -7.25 8.27
CA GLN A 166 10.90 -7.20 9.72
C GLN A 166 11.63 -8.45 10.24
N SER A 167 11.41 -9.60 9.61
CA SER A 167 12.05 -10.88 10.00
C SER A 167 13.45 -11.05 9.38
N GLY A 168 13.92 -10.09 8.59
CA GLY A 168 15.21 -10.18 7.89
C GLY A 168 15.20 -11.12 6.68
N ASN A 169 14.02 -11.57 6.24
CA ASN A 169 13.85 -12.43 5.08
C ASN A 169 13.92 -11.62 3.78
N THR A 170 14.22 -12.31 2.68
CA THR A 170 14.11 -11.74 1.34
C THR A 170 12.67 -11.30 1.06
N VAL A 171 12.51 -10.05 0.61
CA VAL A 171 11.21 -9.50 0.24
C VAL A 171 10.89 -9.90 -1.20
N THR A 172 9.80 -10.64 -1.39
CA THR A 172 9.32 -11.06 -2.71
C THR A 172 8.11 -10.22 -3.10
N LEU A 173 8.22 -9.48 -4.20
CA LEU A 173 7.11 -8.72 -4.76
C LEU A 173 6.30 -9.59 -5.73
N ALA A 174 5.02 -9.28 -5.84
CA ALA A 174 4.09 -9.92 -6.76
C ALA A 174 3.23 -8.87 -7.45
N GLU A 175 2.67 -9.25 -8.60
CA GLU A 175 1.76 -8.39 -9.36
C GLU A 175 0.50 -8.08 -8.55
N SER A 176 -0.02 -6.87 -8.75
CA SER A 176 -1.15 -6.35 -8.00
C SER A 176 -2.43 -6.34 -8.86
N HIS A 177 -3.50 -5.78 -8.29
CA HIS A 177 -4.73 -5.46 -9.02
C HIS A 177 -4.75 -4.00 -9.55
N GLY A 178 -3.58 -3.48 -9.94
CA GLY A 178 -3.38 -2.14 -10.49
C GLY A 178 -2.51 -1.22 -9.61
N CYS A 179 -2.47 -1.45 -8.30
CA CYS A 179 -1.58 -0.75 -7.37
C CYS A 179 -0.09 -1.04 -7.66
N ILE A 180 0.82 -0.30 -7.05
CA ILE A 180 2.26 -0.48 -7.24
C ILE A 180 2.88 -0.92 -5.92
N HIS A 181 3.32 -2.17 -5.88
CA HIS A 181 4.00 -2.75 -4.73
C HIS A 181 5.48 -2.41 -4.77
N VAL A 182 6.01 -1.90 -3.66
CA VAL A 182 7.43 -1.61 -3.47
C VAL A 182 7.96 -2.35 -2.24
N LYS A 183 9.28 -2.55 -2.13
CA LYS A 183 9.86 -3.13 -0.90
C LYS A 183 9.80 -2.12 0.25
N PRO A 184 9.62 -2.55 1.52
CA PRO A 184 9.56 -1.63 2.66
C PRO A 184 10.77 -0.71 2.82
N LYS A 185 11.98 -1.24 2.63
CA LYS A 185 13.24 -0.45 2.69
C LYS A 185 13.28 0.62 1.60
N ASP A 186 12.89 0.25 0.37
CA ASP A 186 12.89 1.15 -0.79
C ASP A 186 11.85 2.25 -0.64
N ARG A 187 10.64 1.91 -0.19
CA ARG A 187 9.62 2.90 0.19
C ARG A 187 10.16 3.91 1.19
N ASN A 188 10.81 3.45 2.26
CA ASN A 188 11.34 4.34 3.29
C ASN A 188 12.44 5.26 2.73
N LYS A 189 13.29 4.74 1.85
CA LYS A 189 14.32 5.54 1.15
C LYS A 189 13.68 6.59 0.24
N LEU A 190 12.72 6.20 -0.61
CA LEU A 190 11.95 7.11 -1.48
C LEU A 190 11.24 8.20 -0.68
N HIS A 191 10.63 7.84 0.46
CA HIS A 191 10.01 8.82 1.35
C HIS A 191 11.02 9.82 1.90
N THR A 192 12.19 9.34 2.34
CA THR A 192 13.27 10.18 2.87
C THR A 192 13.86 11.12 1.81
N MET A 193 13.96 10.64 0.57
CA MET A 193 14.37 11.44 -0.59
C MET A 193 13.35 12.52 -0.99
N GLY A 194 12.13 12.45 -0.45
CA GLY A 194 11.05 13.37 -0.80
C GLY A 194 10.29 13.01 -2.08
N ALA A 195 10.54 11.82 -2.65
CA ALA A 195 9.85 11.35 -3.86
C ALA A 195 8.33 11.21 -3.66
N PHE A 196 7.89 11.04 -2.42
CA PHE A 196 6.46 10.95 -2.06
C PHE A 196 5.90 12.23 -1.41
N LYS A 197 6.60 13.37 -1.51
CA LYS A 197 6.03 14.64 -1.05
C LYS A 197 4.81 15.04 -1.87
N SER A 198 3.83 15.66 -1.22
CA SER A 198 2.67 16.23 -1.90
C SER A 198 3.13 17.22 -2.96
N GLY A 199 2.50 17.17 -4.14
CA GLY A 199 2.87 17.99 -5.28
C GLY A 199 4.01 17.42 -6.13
N THR A 200 4.63 16.28 -5.80
CA THR A 200 5.63 15.63 -6.68
C THR A 200 4.95 15.05 -7.93
N THR A 201 5.56 15.26 -9.11
CA THR A 201 5.09 14.65 -10.37
C THR A 201 5.36 13.15 -10.34
N PHE A 202 4.34 12.35 -10.64
CA PHE A 202 4.42 10.90 -10.76
C PHE A 202 3.98 10.45 -12.15
N ILE A 203 4.84 9.76 -12.89
CA ILE A 203 4.60 9.32 -14.26
C ILE A 203 4.59 7.80 -14.29
N VAL A 204 3.47 7.23 -14.68
CA VAL A 204 3.34 5.81 -15.03
C VAL A 204 3.49 5.69 -16.55
N HIS A 205 4.56 5.03 -16.99
CA HIS A 205 4.78 4.76 -18.40
C HIS A 205 3.96 3.58 -18.90
N LYS A 206 3.76 3.45 -20.21
CA LYS A 206 3.17 2.26 -20.82
C LYS A 206 4.10 1.06 -20.63
N TYR A 207 3.53 -0.15 -20.65
CA TYR A 207 4.31 -1.39 -20.50
C TYR A 207 5.38 -1.60 -21.57
N SER A 208 5.20 -1.02 -22.76
CA SER A 208 6.17 -1.11 -23.86
C SER A 208 7.35 -0.13 -23.71
N GLU A 209 7.22 0.90 -22.87
CA GLU A 209 8.23 1.93 -22.68
C GLU A 209 9.31 1.46 -21.71
N ARG A 210 10.54 1.92 -21.94
CA ARG A 210 11.73 1.54 -21.16
C ARG A 210 12.47 2.80 -20.69
N LEU A 211 13.19 2.68 -19.58
CA LEU A 211 14.02 3.75 -19.02
C LEU A 211 15.08 4.26 -20.00
#